data_AF-A0A9D8ISG7-F1
#
_entry.id   AF-A0A9D8ISG7-F1
#
_cell.length_a   1.000
_cell.length_b   1.000
_cell.length_c   1.000
_cell.angle_alpha   90.00
_cell.angle_beta   90.00
_cell.angle_gamma   90.00
#
_symmetry.space_group_name_H-M   'P 1'
#
loop_
_entity.id
_entity.type
_entity.pdbx_description
1 polymer ?
#
loop_
_entity_poly.entity_id
_entity_poly.type
_entity_poly.pdbx_seq_one_letter_code
_entity_poly.pdbx_strand_id
1 'polypeptide(L)'
;GADALCHGCTGKGNDQVRFESTYAALAPQLAVIAPWRLWTLKSREQMLAYLRERNIPCAASAEKIYSRDANLWHISHEGGELENPWNPPPEDIWTRTVNPLQAPDAPQETIVSFRSGVPLSVDGKALDPVALLTRLNELGAAHGVGRVDLLENRLVGMKSRGCYETPGGTILMEALRGLEEIVLDRKTLHHRERLALDFAELVYNGEWFTPLREALWAAAKSIAEPLTGDVAVRLYKGSAVTVRRRSPNSLYSEAFATFGADQVYDQTHAEGFIRLFSLPSRIRTLAKTGGAGAGSSGGAHSSGGAHAKGGASASGAGRTTGPSGAPSASDATGAEPKPGRGPATPASRSH
;
A
#
# COMPACT_ATOMS: atom_id res chain seq x y z
N GLY A 1 -26.73 -29.76 -16.28
CA GLY A 1 -26.91 -31.17 -15.88
C GLY A 1 -25.56 -31.75 -15.50
N ALA A 2 -25.07 -31.36 -14.34
CA ALA A 2 -23.93 -31.97 -13.66
C ALA A 2 -24.33 -31.99 -12.18
N ASP A 3 -24.14 -33.12 -11.51
CA ASP A 3 -24.71 -33.37 -10.18
C ASP A 3 -23.66 -33.21 -9.05
N ALA A 4 -22.40 -32.96 -9.44
CA ALA A 4 -21.27 -32.83 -8.53
C ALA A 4 -20.22 -31.82 -9.03
N LEU A 5 -19.42 -31.31 -8.10
CA LEU A 5 -18.24 -30.48 -8.31
C LEU A 5 -17.02 -31.23 -7.77
N CYS A 6 -15.85 -31.07 -8.42
CA CYS A 6 -14.62 -31.77 -8.05
C CYS A 6 -13.44 -30.80 -7.97
N HIS A 7 -12.52 -31.01 -7.02
CA HIS A 7 -11.30 -30.20 -6.87
C HIS A 7 -10.13 -31.02 -6.32
N GLY A 8 -8.91 -30.63 -6.71
CA GLY A 8 -7.67 -31.33 -6.37
C GLY A 8 -6.96 -30.83 -5.10
N CYS A 9 -7.62 -30.05 -4.25
CA CYS A 9 -6.99 -29.44 -3.06
C CYS A 9 -6.62 -30.49 -2.01
N THR A 10 -5.47 -30.31 -1.35
CA THR A 10 -5.07 -31.18 -0.23
C THR A 10 -5.81 -30.81 1.05
N GLY A 11 -5.98 -31.77 1.96
CA GLY A 11 -6.58 -31.56 3.28
C GLY A 11 -5.81 -30.62 4.23
N LYS A 12 -4.65 -30.08 3.81
CA LYS A 12 -3.80 -29.19 4.62
C LYS A 12 -3.75 -27.74 4.08
N GLY A 13 -4.32 -27.47 2.91
CA GLY A 13 -4.33 -26.15 2.28
C GLY A 13 -5.57 -25.34 2.65
N ASN A 14 -5.48 -24.01 2.50
CA ASN A 14 -6.64 -23.13 2.63
C ASN A 14 -7.62 -23.27 1.45
N ASP A 15 -7.13 -23.67 0.26
CA ASP A 15 -7.94 -23.66 -0.96
C ASP A 15 -9.11 -24.65 -0.91
N GLN A 16 -9.01 -25.76 -0.15
CA GLN A 16 -10.18 -26.62 0.07
C GLN A 16 -11.34 -25.82 0.68
N VAL A 17 -11.05 -24.92 1.65
CA VAL A 17 -12.07 -24.08 2.29
C VAL A 17 -12.61 -23.06 1.29
N ARG A 18 -11.72 -22.41 0.52
CA ARG A 18 -12.09 -21.38 -0.48
C ARG A 18 -12.97 -21.93 -1.61
N PHE A 19 -12.64 -23.12 -2.12
CA PHE A 19 -13.47 -23.80 -3.14
C PHE A 19 -14.79 -24.29 -2.54
N GLU A 20 -14.77 -24.97 -1.40
CA GLU A 20 -15.97 -25.59 -0.86
C GLU A 20 -16.95 -24.60 -0.22
N SER A 21 -16.47 -23.49 0.37
CA SER A 21 -17.32 -22.37 0.79
C SER A 21 -18.01 -21.71 -0.41
N THR A 22 -17.28 -21.54 -1.51
CA THR A 22 -17.81 -21.04 -2.79
C THR A 22 -18.87 -21.97 -3.35
N TYR A 23 -18.62 -23.28 -3.35
CA TYR A 23 -19.58 -24.29 -3.81
C TYR A 23 -20.84 -24.32 -2.94
N ALA A 24 -20.69 -24.28 -1.62
CA ALA A 24 -21.81 -24.22 -0.68
C ALA A 24 -22.63 -22.92 -0.82
N ALA A 25 -22.00 -21.80 -1.15
CA ALA A 25 -22.70 -20.53 -1.33
C ALA A 25 -23.44 -20.43 -2.68
N LEU A 26 -22.88 -20.99 -3.76
CA LEU A 26 -23.42 -20.82 -5.12
C LEU A 26 -24.26 -22.01 -5.63
N ALA A 27 -23.98 -23.22 -5.16
CA ALA A 27 -24.63 -24.46 -5.61
C ALA A 27 -24.67 -25.53 -4.50
N PRO A 28 -25.26 -25.25 -3.32
CA PRO A 28 -25.27 -26.14 -2.16
C PRO A 28 -25.89 -27.53 -2.41
N GLN A 29 -26.70 -27.66 -3.46
CA GLN A 29 -27.32 -28.92 -3.87
C GLN A 29 -26.36 -29.89 -4.59
N LEU A 30 -25.18 -29.44 -5.05
CA LEU A 30 -24.23 -30.28 -5.78
C LEU A 30 -23.29 -31.02 -4.81
N ALA A 31 -23.07 -32.30 -5.06
CA ALA A 31 -22.14 -33.08 -4.25
C ALA A 31 -20.68 -32.61 -4.47
N VAL A 32 -19.90 -32.48 -3.41
CA VAL A 32 -18.47 -32.13 -3.51
C VAL A 32 -17.61 -33.39 -3.47
N ILE A 33 -16.79 -33.58 -4.51
CA ILE A 33 -15.83 -34.67 -4.62
C ILE A 33 -14.42 -34.09 -4.42
N ALA A 34 -13.79 -34.47 -3.31
CA ALA A 34 -12.41 -34.10 -2.99
C ALA A 34 -11.54 -35.38 -2.93
N PRO A 35 -10.90 -35.81 -4.04
CA PRO A 35 -10.22 -37.11 -4.11
C PRO A 35 -9.22 -37.34 -2.98
N TRP A 36 -8.47 -36.32 -2.57
CA TRP A 36 -7.53 -36.36 -1.44
C TRP A 36 -8.12 -36.80 -0.09
N ARG A 37 -9.45 -36.75 0.08
CA ARG A 37 -10.16 -37.22 1.28
C ARG A 37 -10.85 -38.56 1.10
N LEU A 38 -10.83 -39.12 -0.12
CA LEU A 38 -11.58 -40.31 -0.52
C LEU A 38 -10.68 -41.48 -0.96
N TRP A 39 -9.60 -41.19 -1.69
CA TRP A 39 -8.74 -42.21 -2.30
C TRP A 39 -7.62 -42.68 -1.36
N THR A 40 -6.91 -43.73 -1.78
CA THR A 40 -5.76 -44.29 -1.06
C THR A 40 -4.42 -43.66 -1.43
N LEU A 41 -4.37 -42.78 -2.45
CA LEU A 41 -3.14 -42.11 -2.89
C LEU A 41 -2.77 -40.98 -1.93
N LYS A 42 -1.60 -41.08 -1.31
CA LYS A 42 -1.13 -40.18 -0.24
C LYS A 42 0.12 -39.38 -0.58
N SER A 43 0.79 -39.65 -1.70
CA SER A 43 2.04 -38.98 -2.08
C SER A 43 2.19 -38.76 -3.58
N ARG A 44 3.13 -37.88 -3.95
CA ARG A 44 3.46 -37.58 -5.35
C ARG A 44 3.98 -38.80 -6.09
N GLU A 45 4.79 -39.63 -5.43
CA GLU A 45 5.37 -40.86 -5.98
C GLU A 45 4.27 -41.87 -6.30
N GLN A 46 3.28 -42.01 -5.42
CA GLN A 46 2.11 -42.87 -5.64
C GLN A 46 1.25 -42.37 -6.80
N MET A 47 1.03 -41.05 -6.93
CA MET A 47 0.34 -40.50 -8.10
C MET A 47 1.14 -40.72 -9.40
N LEU A 48 2.46 -40.49 -9.39
CA LEU A 48 3.31 -40.76 -10.56
C LEU A 48 3.36 -42.24 -10.93
N ALA A 49 3.26 -43.16 -9.96
CA ALA A 49 3.15 -44.60 -10.21
C ALA A 49 1.77 -44.95 -10.81
N TYR A 50 0.69 -44.44 -10.24
CA TYR A 50 -0.68 -44.61 -10.72
C TYR A 50 -0.86 -44.16 -12.19
N LEU A 51 -0.25 -43.01 -12.55
CA LEU A 51 -0.24 -42.48 -13.91
C LEU A 51 0.58 -43.36 -14.87
N ARG A 52 1.78 -43.82 -14.45
CA ARG A 52 2.63 -44.71 -15.26
C ARG A 52 1.98 -46.07 -15.52
N GLU A 53 1.40 -46.70 -14.51
CA GLU A 53 0.66 -47.97 -14.63
C GLU A 53 -0.47 -47.89 -15.67
N ARG A 54 -1.06 -46.70 -15.85
CA ARG A 54 -2.19 -46.43 -16.76
C ARG A 54 -1.76 -45.76 -18.07
N ASN A 55 -0.46 -45.59 -18.32
CA ASN A 55 0.09 -44.89 -19.48
C ASN A 55 -0.46 -43.45 -19.67
N ILE A 56 -0.80 -42.76 -18.57
CA ILE A 56 -1.30 -41.38 -18.60
C ILE A 56 -0.09 -40.44 -18.67
N PRO A 57 0.06 -39.63 -19.74
CA PRO A 57 1.20 -38.73 -19.89
C PRO A 57 1.18 -37.62 -18.84
N CYS A 58 2.33 -37.32 -18.25
CA CYS A 58 2.48 -36.30 -17.22
C CYS A 58 3.83 -35.58 -17.32
N ALA A 59 3.82 -34.26 -17.25
CA ALA A 59 5.03 -33.42 -17.26
C ALA A 59 5.67 -33.21 -15.86
N ALA A 60 5.08 -33.82 -14.83
CA ALA A 60 5.60 -33.81 -13.46
C ALA A 60 6.65 -34.93 -13.27
N SER A 61 7.81 -34.57 -12.73
CA SER A 61 8.85 -35.51 -12.30
C SER A 61 8.93 -35.54 -10.76
N ALA A 62 9.71 -36.47 -10.20
CA ALA A 62 10.09 -36.44 -8.79
C ALA A 62 10.99 -35.22 -8.46
N GLU A 63 11.80 -34.78 -9.43
CA GLU A 63 12.79 -33.70 -9.29
C GLU A 63 12.15 -32.30 -9.21
N LYS A 64 10.97 -32.09 -9.82
CA LYS A 64 10.22 -30.83 -9.68
C LYS A 64 9.52 -30.78 -8.31
N ILE A 65 10.30 -30.52 -7.27
CA ILE A 65 9.87 -30.62 -5.86
C ILE A 65 8.87 -29.55 -5.42
N TYR A 66 8.94 -28.32 -5.96
CA TYR A 66 8.06 -27.23 -5.53
C TYR A 66 6.64 -27.36 -6.08
N SER A 67 5.66 -27.18 -5.19
CA SER A 67 4.31 -26.80 -5.57
C SER A 67 4.34 -25.34 -6.03
N ARG A 68 3.72 -25.04 -7.17
CA ARG A 68 3.60 -23.68 -7.71
C ARG A 68 2.16 -23.43 -8.12
N ASP A 69 1.57 -22.33 -7.66
CA ASP A 69 0.30 -21.80 -8.19
C ASP A 69 0.56 -20.42 -8.80
N ALA A 70 0.08 -20.20 -10.04
CA ALA A 70 0.46 -19.06 -10.85
C ALA A 70 -0.74 -18.47 -11.58
N ASN A 71 -0.94 -17.17 -11.41
CA ASN A 71 -1.98 -16.41 -12.09
C ASN A 71 -1.46 -15.01 -12.49
N LEU A 72 -2.34 -14.18 -13.06
CA LEU A 72 -1.95 -12.84 -13.52
C LEU A 72 -1.45 -11.94 -12.38
N TRP A 73 -1.95 -12.11 -11.17
CA TRP A 73 -1.60 -11.27 -10.02
C TRP A 73 -0.24 -11.63 -9.41
N HIS A 74 -0.03 -12.93 -9.15
CA HIS A 74 1.18 -13.44 -8.50
C HIS A 74 1.51 -14.88 -8.92
N ILE A 75 2.67 -15.36 -8.49
CA ILE A 75 2.98 -16.79 -8.36
C ILE A 75 3.40 -17.09 -6.93
N SER A 76 3.03 -18.26 -6.42
CA SER A 76 3.43 -18.80 -5.13
C SER A 76 4.29 -20.05 -5.30
N HIS A 77 5.12 -20.33 -4.30
CA HIS A 77 6.05 -21.44 -4.24
C HIS A 77 6.06 -22.03 -2.83
N GLU A 78 5.77 -23.32 -2.71
CA GLU A 78 5.76 -24.05 -1.44
C GLU A 78 6.37 -25.46 -1.58
N GLY A 79 6.75 -26.04 -0.44
CA GLY A 79 7.26 -27.42 -0.35
C GLY A 79 8.76 -27.55 -0.65
N GLY A 80 9.26 -28.78 -0.62
CA GLY A 80 10.66 -29.07 -0.87
C GLY A 80 11.59 -28.37 0.12
N GLU A 81 12.68 -27.77 -0.37
CA GLU A 81 13.67 -27.12 0.51
C GLU A 81 13.13 -25.95 1.34
N LEU A 82 11.99 -25.34 0.96
CA LEU A 82 11.37 -24.27 1.75
C LEU A 82 10.81 -24.76 3.09
N GLU A 83 10.46 -26.05 3.21
CA GLU A 83 9.83 -26.60 4.42
C GLU A 83 10.71 -26.46 5.67
N ASN A 84 12.03 -26.38 5.49
CA ASN A 84 12.94 -25.94 6.54
C ASN A 84 13.11 -24.39 6.48
N PRO A 85 12.59 -23.63 7.46
CA PRO A 85 12.71 -22.17 7.46
C PRO A 85 14.16 -21.66 7.67
N TRP A 86 15.11 -22.54 8.01
CA TRP A 86 16.53 -22.20 8.08
C TRP A 86 17.23 -22.22 6.72
N ASN A 87 16.64 -22.85 5.70
CA ASN A 87 17.16 -22.80 4.34
C ASN A 87 16.80 -21.44 3.71
N PRO A 88 17.74 -20.70 3.09
CA PRO A 88 17.37 -19.54 2.26
C PRO A 88 16.54 -20.01 1.05
N PRO A 89 15.67 -19.17 0.46
CA PRO A 89 15.00 -19.49 -0.79
C PRO A 89 16.03 -19.78 -1.90
N PRO A 90 16.03 -20.97 -2.52
CA PRO A 90 16.93 -21.28 -3.63
C PRO A 90 16.67 -20.38 -4.84
N GLU A 91 17.70 -19.99 -5.58
CA GLU A 91 17.54 -18.95 -6.61
C GLU A 91 16.61 -19.37 -7.77
N ASP A 92 16.58 -20.66 -8.10
CA ASP A 92 15.72 -21.24 -9.14
C ASP A 92 14.24 -21.36 -8.74
N ILE A 93 13.90 -21.03 -7.48
CA ILE A 93 12.50 -20.95 -7.06
C ILE A 93 11.79 -19.79 -7.73
N TRP A 94 12.50 -18.67 -7.90
CA TRP A 94 12.00 -17.42 -8.48
C TRP A 94 11.97 -17.54 -10.01
N THR A 95 10.77 -17.50 -10.58
CA THR A 95 10.54 -17.79 -12.00
C THR A 95 9.95 -16.61 -12.77
N ARG A 96 9.45 -15.60 -12.07
CA ARG A 96 8.76 -14.44 -12.65
C ARG A 96 9.60 -13.17 -12.61
N THR A 97 10.53 -13.04 -11.66
CA THR A 97 11.29 -11.81 -11.39
C THR A 97 12.80 -12.05 -11.50
N VAL A 98 13.53 -11.08 -12.05
CA VAL A 98 15.02 -11.09 -12.06
C VAL A 98 15.54 -11.02 -10.63
N ASN A 99 16.69 -11.64 -10.35
CA ASN A 99 17.33 -11.49 -9.04
C ASN A 99 17.59 -9.99 -8.76
N PRO A 100 17.17 -9.42 -7.61
CA PRO A 100 17.42 -8.02 -7.28
C PRO A 100 18.88 -7.56 -7.43
N LEU A 101 19.86 -8.43 -7.22
CA LEU A 101 21.29 -8.14 -7.43
C LEU A 101 21.65 -8.01 -8.93
N GLN A 102 20.98 -8.77 -9.80
CA GLN A 102 21.17 -8.81 -11.25
C GLN A 102 20.23 -7.86 -12.03
N ALA A 103 19.24 -7.27 -11.37
CA ALA A 103 18.38 -6.23 -11.94
C ALA A 103 19.20 -4.98 -12.38
N PRO A 104 18.67 -4.10 -13.26
CA PRO A 104 19.40 -2.94 -13.77
C PRO A 104 19.99 -2.02 -12.68
N ASP A 105 21.19 -1.49 -12.93
CA ASP A 105 21.85 -0.50 -12.06
C ASP A 105 21.27 0.92 -12.20
N ALA A 106 20.45 1.17 -13.23
CA ALA A 106 19.70 2.41 -13.40
C ALA A 106 18.27 2.24 -12.83
N PRO A 107 17.83 3.09 -11.89
CA PRO A 107 16.45 3.09 -11.43
C PRO A 107 15.50 3.51 -12.55
N GLN A 108 14.30 2.94 -12.58
CA GLN A 108 13.26 3.30 -13.53
C GLN A 108 12.05 3.88 -12.81
N GLU A 109 11.54 5.03 -13.25
CA GLU A 109 10.26 5.55 -12.77
C GLU A 109 9.13 5.13 -13.72
N THR A 110 7.98 4.77 -13.14
CA THR A 110 6.73 4.57 -13.87
C THR A 110 5.60 5.34 -13.20
N ILE A 111 4.67 5.88 -13.99
CA ILE A 111 3.53 6.67 -13.49
C ILE A 111 2.26 5.84 -13.62
N VAL A 112 1.58 5.58 -12.50
CA VAL A 112 0.25 4.96 -12.49
C VAL A 112 -0.79 6.06 -12.23
N SER A 113 -1.81 6.13 -13.09
CA SER A 113 -2.93 7.06 -12.93
C SER A 113 -4.18 6.33 -12.45
N PHE A 114 -4.94 6.96 -11.56
CA PHE A 114 -6.14 6.41 -10.94
C PHE A 114 -7.35 7.32 -11.11
N ARG A 115 -8.54 6.71 -11.06
CA ARG A 115 -9.84 7.37 -11.00
C ARG A 115 -10.71 6.62 -10.01
N SER A 116 -11.12 7.29 -8.93
CA SER A 116 -11.88 6.71 -7.82
C SER A 116 -11.29 5.37 -7.32
N GLY A 117 -9.97 5.33 -7.13
CA GLY A 117 -9.19 4.19 -6.65
C GLY A 117 -8.86 3.13 -7.70
N VAL A 118 -9.43 3.23 -8.91
CA VAL A 118 -9.19 2.26 -10.00
C VAL A 118 -8.04 2.74 -10.90
N PRO A 119 -6.97 1.94 -11.11
CA PRO A 119 -5.90 2.30 -12.03
C PRO A 119 -6.39 2.25 -13.50
N LEU A 120 -5.99 3.23 -14.32
CA LEU A 120 -6.48 3.41 -15.69
C LEU A 120 -5.39 3.57 -16.76
N SER A 121 -4.17 3.97 -16.36
CA SER A 121 -3.04 4.13 -17.27
C SER A 121 -1.71 3.91 -16.58
N VAL A 122 -0.71 3.52 -17.38
CA VAL A 122 0.70 3.41 -17.01
C VAL A 122 1.50 4.25 -18.00
N ASP A 123 2.38 5.12 -17.49
CA ASP A 123 3.23 6.04 -18.27
C ASP A 123 2.44 6.89 -19.28
N GLY A 124 1.24 7.33 -18.88
CA GLY A 124 0.31 8.11 -19.72
C GLY A 124 -0.46 7.31 -20.77
N LYS A 125 -0.19 6.01 -20.94
CA LYS A 125 -0.93 5.13 -21.85
C LYS A 125 -2.12 4.49 -21.12
N ALA A 126 -3.34 4.75 -21.58
CA ALA A 126 -4.54 4.05 -21.12
C ALA A 126 -4.44 2.54 -21.43
N LEU A 127 -4.78 1.71 -20.46
CA LEU A 127 -4.68 0.26 -20.53
C LEU A 127 -5.87 -0.40 -19.80
N ASP A 128 -6.48 -1.41 -20.41
CA ASP A 128 -7.46 -2.25 -19.75
C ASP A 128 -6.83 -3.02 -18.57
N PRO A 129 -7.57 -3.42 -17.53
CA PRO A 129 -7.01 -3.93 -16.27
C PRO A 129 -6.00 -5.08 -16.44
N VAL A 130 -6.24 -6.01 -17.38
CA VAL A 130 -5.31 -7.11 -17.67
C VAL A 130 -4.01 -6.61 -18.30
N ALA A 131 -4.10 -5.71 -19.29
CA ALA A 131 -2.93 -5.14 -19.95
C ALA A 131 -2.13 -4.23 -19.00
N LEU A 132 -2.83 -3.49 -18.13
CA LEU A 132 -2.26 -2.63 -17.09
C LEU A 132 -1.43 -3.46 -16.10
N LEU A 133 -2.03 -4.51 -15.53
CA LEU A 133 -1.34 -5.39 -14.60
C LEU A 133 -0.22 -6.20 -15.27
N THR A 134 -0.40 -6.63 -16.52
CA THR A 134 0.67 -7.26 -17.32
C THR A 134 1.86 -6.31 -17.47
N ARG A 135 1.61 -5.05 -17.83
CA ARG A 135 2.67 -4.04 -17.99
C ARG A 135 3.41 -3.77 -16.68
N LEU A 136 2.70 -3.66 -15.56
CA LEU A 136 3.33 -3.47 -14.25
C LEU A 136 4.09 -4.73 -13.79
N ASN A 137 3.62 -5.93 -14.17
CA ASN A 137 4.36 -7.17 -13.95
C ASN A 137 5.68 -7.21 -14.73
N GLU A 138 5.70 -6.83 -16.02
CA GLU A 138 6.93 -6.70 -16.82
C GLU A 138 7.95 -5.76 -16.15
N LEU A 139 7.48 -4.57 -15.77
CA LEU A 139 8.29 -3.53 -15.15
C LEU A 139 8.85 -3.98 -13.80
N GLY A 140 8.00 -4.52 -12.92
CA GLY A 140 8.45 -5.03 -11.63
C GLY A 140 9.38 -6.23 -11.76
N ALA A 141 9.09 -7.16 -12.68
CA ALA A 141 9.91 -8.34 -12.92
C ALA A 141 11.33 -8.00 -13.36
N ALA A 142 11.48 -7.07 -14.30
CA ALA A 142 12.79 -6.60 -14.78
C ALA A 142 13.65 -5.99 -13.65
N HIS A 143 13.01 -5.40 -12.64
CA HIS A 143 13.66 -4.79 -11.48
C HIS A 143 13.70 -5.68 -10.23
N GLY A 144 13.25 -6.94 -10.31
CA GLY A 144 13.23 -7.89 -9.18
C GLY A 144 12.19 -7.59 -8.09
N VAL A 145 11.23 -6.72 -8.38
CA VAL A 145 10.24 -6.20 -7.43
C VAL A 145 9.22 -7.27 -7.02
N GLY A 146 8.83 -7.28 -5.74
CA GLY A 146 7.70 -8.06 -5.26
C GLY A 146 7.99 -9.53 -4.95
N ARG A 147 9.27 -9.91 -4.78
CA ARG A 147 9.66 -11.15 -4.09
C ARG A 147 9.37 -11.02 -2.59
N VAL A 148 8.69 -12.02 -2.00
CA VAL A 148 8.43 -12.12 -0.55
C VAL A 148 8.66 -13.56 -0.10
N ASP A 149 9.41 -13.77 0.97
CA ASP A 149 9.51 -15.03 1.71
C ASP A 149 8.82 -14.83 3.08
N LEU A 150 7.81 -15.64 3.39
CA LEU A 150 6.99 -15.46 4.58
C LEU A 150 6.59 -16.77 5.25
N LEU A 151 6.43 -16.71 6.57
CA LEU A 151 5.78 -17.73 7.40
C LEU A 151 4.36 -17.26 7.76
N GLU A 152 3.34 -17.86 7.12
CA GLU A 152 1.93 -17.54 7.33
C GLU A 152 1.26 -18.47 8.35
N ASN A 153 0.11 -18.03 8.88
CA ASN A 153 -0.80 -18.87 9.66
C ASN A 153 -1.95 -19.29 8.73
N ARG A 154 -2.04 -20.57 8.39
CA ARG A 154 -3.19 -21.10 7.64
C ARG A 154 -4.44 -21.12 8.52
N LEU A 155 -5.61 -20.93 7.91
CA LEU A 155 -6.91 -21.01 8.60
C LEU A 155 -7.09 -22.34 9.34
N VAL A 156 -6.54 -23.42 8.78
CA VAL A 156 -6.50 -24.77 9.38
C VAL A 156 -5.51 -24.94 10.55
N GLY A 157 -5.03 -23.84 11.13
CA GLY A 157 -4.27 -23.81 12.41
C GLY A 157 -2.78 -24.13 12.31
N MET A 158 -2.25 -24.46 11.12
CA MET A 158 -0.83 -24.75 10.92
C MET A 158 -0.08 -23.56 10.30
N LYS A 159 1.23 -23.44 10.59
CA LYS A 159 2.09 -22.51 9.87
C LYS A 159 2.54 -23.12 8.54
N SER A 160 2.69 -22.29 7.51
CA SER A 160 3.34 -22.65 6.24
C SER A 160 4.42 -21.62 5.91
N ARG A 161 5.44 -22.04 5.17
CA ARG A 161 6.38 -21.12 4.51
C ARG A 161 6.10 -21.10 3.01
N GLY A 162 5.90 -19.90 2.48
CA GLY A 162 5.68 -19.65 1.06
C GLY A 162 6.59 -18.55 0.56
N CYS A 163 7.16 -18.76 -0.63
CA CYS A 163 7.79 -17.71 -1.41
C CYS A 163 6.80 -17.22 -2.48
N TYR A 164 6.75 -15.91 -2.70
CA TYR A 164 5.74 -15.26 -3.53
C TYR A 164 6.38 -14.22 -4.45
N GLU A 165 5.94 -14.14 -5.71
CA GLU A 165 6.34 -13.09 -6.66
C GLU A 165 5.12 -12.33 -7.16
N THR A 166 4.96 -11.08 -6.72
CA THR A 166 3.77 -10.23 -7.01
C THR A 166 4.17 -8.87 -7.64
N PRO A 167 4.99 -8.83 -8.72
CA PRO A 167 5.65 -7.60 -9.17
C PRO A 167 4.69 -6.44 -9.47
N GLY A 168 3.65 -6.67 -10.29
CA GLY A 168 2.70 -5.63 -10.65
C GLY A 168 1.78 -5.23 -9.49
N GLY A 169 1.39 -6.18 -8.64
CA GLY A 169 0.58 -5.92 -7.45
C GLY A 169 1.34 -5.10 -6.40
N THR A 170 2.64 -5.34 -6.19
CA THR A 170 3.49 -4.52 -5.32
C THR A 170 3.54 -3.06 -5.80
N ILE A 171 3.71 -2.83 -7.11
CA ILE A 171 3.74 -1.47 -7.67
C ILE A 171 2.37 -0.79 -7.55
N LEU A 172 1.27 -1.51 -7.81
CA LEU A 172 -0.09 -0.98 -7.66
C LEU A 172 -0.42 -0.58 -6.22
N MET A 173 -0.05 -1.41 -5.24
CA MET A 173 -0.31 -1.13 -3.83
C MET A 173 0.52 0.05 -3.32
N GLU A 174 1.77 0.17 -3.75
CA GLU A 174 2.62 1.32 -3.44
C GLU A 174 2.06 2.61 -4.06
N ALA A 175 1.70 2.58 -5.35
CA ALA A 175 1.11 3.71 -6.03
C ALA A 175 -0.24 4.15 -5.40
N LEU A 176 -1.09 3.20 -5.01
CA LEU A 176 -2.38 3.50 -4.38
C LEU A 176 -2.19 4.16 -2.99
N ARG A 177 -1.26 3.66 -2.16
CA ARG A 177 -0.91 4.30 -0.87
C ARG A 177 -0.40 5.72 -1.07
N GLY A 178 0.48 5.92 -2.07
CA GLY A 178 0.97 7.23 -2.44
C GLY A 178 -0.13 8.23 -2.83
N LEU A 179 -1.25 7.76 -3.40
CA LEU A 179 -2.42 8.58 -3.71
C LEU A 179 -3.30 8.81 -2.47
N GLU A 180 -3.51 7.79 -1.65
CA GLU A 180 -4.26 7.88 -0.38
C GLU A 180 -3.64 8.92 0.57
N GLU A 181 -2.30 8.98 0.67
CA GLU A 181 -1.57 9.94 1.51
C GLU A 181 -1.80 11.41 1.16
N ILE A 182 -2.13 11.75 -0.10
CA ILE A 182 -2.37 13.14 -0.52
C ILE A 182 -3.87 13.49 -0.61
N VAL A 183 -4.77 12.49 -0.64
CA VAL A 183 -6.22 12.69 -0.84
C VAL A 183 -7.05 12.42 0.41
N LEU A 184 -6.66 11.49 1.30
CA LEU A 184 -7.45 11.13 2.47
C LEU A 184 -7.06 11.95 3.70
N ASP A 185 -8.05 12.35 4.50
CA ASP A 185 -7.77 12.92 5.81
C ASP A 185 -7.23 11.84 6.76
N ARG A 186 -6.53 12.28 7.81
CA ARG A 186 -5.87 11.40 8.79
C ARG A 186 -6.78 10.33 9.40
N LYS A 187 -8.03 10.63 9.72
CA LYS A 187 -8.95 9.66 10.34
C LYS A 187 -9.45 8.66 9.30
N THR A 188 -9.78 9.11 8.10
CA THR A 188 -10.21 8.23 7.00
C THR A 188 -9.09 7.29 6.59
N LEU A 189 -7.84 7.79 6.46
CA LEU A 189 -6.67 6.97 6.15
C LEU A 189 -6.45 5.86 7.20
N HIS A 190 -6.41 6.21 8.50
CA HIS A 190 -6.27 5.23 9.58
C HIS A 190 -7.42 4.21 9.64
N HIS A 191 -8.64 4.56 9.21
CA HIS A 191 -9.76 3.63 9.16
C HIS A 191 -9.66 2.72 7.92
N ARG A 192 -9.26 3.26 6.78
CA ARG A 192 -8.99 2.51 5.55
C ARG A 192 -7.97 1.39 5.77
N GLU A 193 -6.91 1.65 6.54
CA GLU A 193 -5.90 0.64 6.88
C GLU A 193 -6.50 -0.57 7.61
N ARG A 194 -7.41 -0.33 8.57
CA ARG A 194 -8.10 -1.40 9.32
C ARG A 194 -9.04 -2.18 8.41
N LEU A 195 -9.86 -1.46 7.65
CA LEU A 195 -10.77 -2.06 6.67
C LEU A 195 -10.03 -2.94 5.66
N ALA A 196 -8.83 -2.53 5.23
CA ALA A 196 -8.00 -3.32 4.33
C ALA A 196 -7.48 -4.62 4.98
N LEU A 197 -7.16 -4.60 6.29
CA LEU A 197 -6.79 -5.82 7.04
C LEU A 197 -8.00 -6.75 7.21
N ASP A 198 -9.15 -6.23 7.65
CA ASP A 198 -10.38 -6.99 7.84
C ASP A 198 -10.82 -7.67 6.51
N PHE A 199 -10.71 -6.95 5.39
CA PHE A 199 -11.01 -7.49 4.07
C PHE A 199 -9.98 -8.53 3.59
N ALA A 200 -8.70 -8.33 3.90
CA ALA A 200 -7.65 -9.30 3.56
C ALA A 200 -7.80 -10.62 4.33
N GLU A 201 -8.15 -10.56 5.62
CA GLU A 201 -8.44 -11.74 6.44
C GLU A 201 -9.66 -12.52 5.88
N LEU A 202 -10.77 -11.82 5.62
CA LEU A 202 -11.97 -12.40 5.02
C LEU A 202 -11.66 -13.13 3.69
N VAL A 203 -10.89 -12.49 2.80
CA VAL A 203 -10.50 -13.11 1.51
C VAL A 203 -9.59 -14.31 1.75
N TYR A 204 -8.62 -14.21 2.65
CA TYR A 204 -7.69 -15.30 2.98
C TYR A 204 -8.44 -16.55 3.50
N ASN A 205 -9.44 -16.33 4.35
CA ASN A 205 -10.28 -17.35 4.98
C ASN A 205 -11.30 -18.01 4.02
N GLY A 206 -11.48 -17.47 2.82
CA GLY A 206 -12.45 -17.99 1.84
C GLY A 206 -13.89 -17.55 2.09
N GLU A 207 -14.09 -16.45 2.82
CA GLU A 207 -15.40 -15.92 3.21
C GLU A 207 -15.99 -14.97 2.15
N TRP A 208 -15.61 -15.15 0.88
CA TRP A 208 -15.96 -14.24 -0.22
C TRP A 208 -17.48 -14.06 -0.41
N PHE A 209 -18.26 -15.12 -0.27
CA PHE A 209 -19.71 -15.08 -0.47
C PHE A 209 -20.49 -14.78 0.82
N THR A 210 -20.03 -13.77 1.59
CA THR A 210 -20.67 -13.31 2.83
C THR A 210 -21.24 -11.89 2.71
N PRO A 211 -22.27 -11.52 3.51
CA PRO A 211 -22.74 -10.14 3.62
C PRO A 211 -21.68 -9.17 4.18
N LEU A 212 -20.75 -9.66 5.02
CA LEU A 212 -19.66 -8.84 5.55
C LEU A 212 -18.74 -8.35 4.41
N ARG A 213 -18.45 -9.21 3.43
CA ARG A 213 -17.70 -8.84 2.22
C ARG A 213 -18.39 -7.72 1.43
N GLU A 214 -19.72 -7.68 1.40
CA GLU A 214 -20.49 -6.61 0.75
C GLU A 214 -20.38 -5.30 1.50
N ALA A 215 -20.52 -5.33 2.83
CA ALA A 215 -20.40 -4.15 3.67
C ALA A 215 -18.99 -3.53 3.60
N LEU A 216 -17.94 -4.35 3.73
CA LEU A 216 -16.54 -3.89 3.63
C LEU A 216 -16.22 -3.35 2.22
N TRP A 217 -16.72 -3.99 1.16
CA TRP A 217 -16.52 -3.53 -0.22
C TRP A 217 -17.27 -2.22 -0.53
N ALA A 218 -18.47 -2.02 0.02
CA ALA A 218 -19.21 -0.76 -0.09
C ALA A 218 -18.49 0.39 0.62
N ALA A 219 -17.98 0.14 1.84
CA ALA A 219 -17.18 1.11 2.58
C ALA A 219 -15.85 1.43 1.85
N ALA A 220 -15.16 0.42 1.30
CA ALA A 220 -13.97 0.61 0.47
C ALA A 220 -14.25 1.51 -0.75
N LYS A 221 -15.36 1.27 -1.46
CA LYS A 221 -15.78 2.09 -2.62
C LYS A 221 -16.04 3.55 -2.24
N SER A 222 -16.70 3.80 -1.10
CA SER A 222 -16.96 5.16 -0.60
C SER A 222 -15.66 5.89 -0.27
N ILE A 223 -14.73 5.23 0.43
CA ILE A 223 -13.39 5.80 0.72
C ILE A 223 -12.57 6.03 -0.56
N ALA A 224 -12.75 5.17 -1.57
CA ALA A 224 -12.03 5.25 -2.84
C ALA A 224 -12.54 6.35 -3.79
N GLU A 225 -13.77 6.84 -3.64
CA GLU A 225 -14.39 7.83 -4.53
C GLU A 225 -13.50 9.03 -4.88
N PRO A 226 -12.88 9.75 -3.91
CA PRO A 226 -12.01 10.89 -4.22
C PRO A 226 -10.63 10.51 -4.77
N LEU A 227 -10.22 9.23 -4.76
CA LEU A 227 -8.87 8.77 -5.14
C LEU A 227 -8.65 8.83 -6.66
N THR A 228 -8.51 10.04 -7.19
CA THR A 228 -8.20 10.34 -8.60
C THR A 228 -6.88 11.11 -8.65
N GLY A 229 -5.94 10.73 -9.50
CA GLY A 229 -4.62 11.35 -9.55
C GLY A 229 -3.54 10.50 -10.21
N ASP A 230 -2.31 11.01 -10.23
CA ASP A 230 -1.13 10.33 -10.75
C ASP A 230 -0.10 10.10 -9.65
N VAL A 231 0.52 8.92 -9.65
CA VAL A 231 1.59 8.56 -8.71
C VAL A 231 2.78 7.96 -9.47
N ALA A 232 3.96 8.55 -9.30
CA ALA A 232 5.21 8.04 -9.84
C ALA A 232 5.89 7.13 -8.82
N VAL A 233 6.13 5.88 -9.21
CA VAL A 233 6.82 4.87 -8.43
C VAL A 233 8.18 4.60 -9.06
N ARG A 234 9.25 4.66 -8.27
CA ARG A 234 10.60 4.29 -8.67
C ARG A 234 10.85 2.82 -8.37
N LEU A 235 11.27 2.09 -9.39
CA LEU A 235 11.65 0.69 -9.36
C LEU A 235 13.19 0.61 -9.37
N TYR A 236 13.76 -0.14 -8.43
CA TYR A 236 15.21 -0.32 -8.33
C TYR A 236 15.56 -1.52 -7.44
N LYS A 237 16.31 -2.49 -7.97
CA LYS A 237 16.96 -3.59 -7.21
C LYS A 237 16.03 -4.22 -6.14
N GLY A 238 14.86 -4.69 -6.55
CA GLY A 238 13.84 -5.32 -5.69
C GLY A 238 12.83 -4.36 -5.03
N SER A 239 13.11 -3.05 -5.04
CA SER A 239 12.28 -2.03 -4.38
C SER A 239 11.32 -1.33 -5.35
N ALA A 240 10.12 -1.01 -4.86
CA ALA A 240 9.19 -0.06 -5.46
C ALA A 240 8.87 1.01 -4.42
N VAL A 241 9.06 2.29 -4.74
CA VAL A 241 8.91 3.42 -3.80
C VAL A 241 8.22 4.59 -4.48
N THR A 242 7.18 5.15 -3.85
CA THR A 242 6.52 6.36 -4.34
C THR A 242 7.42 7.59 -4.22
N VAL A 243 7.69 8.26 -5.34
CA VAL A 243 8.60 9.41 -5.40
C VAL A 243 7.92 10.72 -5.78
N ARG A 244 6.79 10.68 -6.50
CA ARG A 244 5.96 11.86 -6.81
C ARG A 244 4.49 11.46 -6.81
N ARG A 245 3.61 12.40 -6.48
CA ARG A 245 2.16 12.19 -6.38
C ARG A 245 1.45 13.52 -6.65
N ARG A 246 0.30 13.48 -7.32
CA ARG A 246 -0.56 14.64 -7.55
C ARG A 246 -2.02 14.23 -7.70
N SER A 247 -2.93 15.06 -7.20
CA SER A 247 -4.37 14.84 -7.32
C SER A 247 -5.10 16.19 -7.46
N PRO A 248 -6.17 16.29 -8.28
CA PRO A 248 -7.10 17.42 -8.21
C PRO A 248 -7.83 17.51 -6.84
N ASN A 249 -7.87 16.40 -6.09
CA ASN A 249 -8.51 16.29 -4.78
C ASN A 249 -7.46 16.31 -3.64
N SER A 250 -6.32 16.97 -3.86
CA SER A 250 -5.25 17.09 -2.87
C SER A 250 -5.72 17.82 -1.62
N LEU A 251 -5.58 17.19 -0.45
CA LEU A 251 -5.70 17.85 0.86
C LEU A 251 -4.37 18.48 1.30
N TYR A 252 -3.25 18.15 0.65
CA TYR A 252 -2.00 18.88 0.85
C TYR A 252 -2.09 20.26 0.21
N SER A 253 -1.69 21.28 0.97
CA SER A 253 -1.56 22.66 0.51
C SER A 253 -0.27 23.26 1.05
N GLU A 254 0.63 23.65 0.15
CA GLU A 254 1.93 24.25 0.48
C GLU A 254 1.78 25.53 1.32
N ALA A 255 0.72 26.31 1.08
CA ALA A 255 0.43 27.53 1.84
C ALA A 255 0.17 27.27 3.33
N PHE A 256 -0.40 26.11 3.70
CA PHE A 256 -0.63 25.71 5.09
C PHE A 256 0.54 24.90 5.70
N ALA A 257 1.45 24.41 4.86
CA ALA A 257 2.57 23.54 5.27
C ALA A 257 3.94 24.24 5.27
N THR A 258 4.01 25.48 4.76
CA THR A 258 5.25 26.25 4.67
C THR A 258 5.76 26.68 6.05
N PHE A 259 7.09 26.79 6.18
CA PHE A 259 7.76 27.42 7.33
C PHE A 259 8.06 28.91 7.09
N GLY A 260 7.68 29.45 5.92
CA GLY A 260 7.75 30.88 5.63
C GLY A 260 6.65 31.68 6.35
N ALA A 261 6.65 33.01 6.16
CA ALA A 261 5.57 33.84 6.66
C ALA A 261 4.27 33.55 5.90
N ASP A 262 3.24 33.07 6.61
CA ASP A 262 1.91 32.82 6.09
C ASP A 262 0.83 33.69 6.78
N GLN A 263 -0.40 33.61 6.30
CA GLN A 263 -1.59 34.24 6.91
C GLN A 263 -2.77 33.26 7.02
N VAL A 264 -2.54 31.97 6.80
CA VAL A 264 -3.58 30.93 6.72
C VAL A 264 -3.63 30.06 7.99
N TYR A 265 -2.58 30.08 8.82
CA TYR A 265 -2.48 29.34 10.06
C TYR A 265 -2.15 30.24 11.27
N ASP A 266 -3.17 30.59 12.05
CA ASP A 266 -2.97 31.29 13.32
C ASP A 266 -2.41 30.32 14.38
N GLN A 267 -1.11 30.46 14.62
CA GLN A 267 -0.34 29.65 15.58
C GLN A 267 -0.80 29.81 17.03
N THR A 268 -1.50 30.91 17.40
CA THR A 268 -1.97 31.13 18.78
C THR A 268 -3.03 30.11 19.19
N HIS A 269 -3.81 29.59 18.24
CA HIS A 269 -4.79 28.53 18.49
C HIS A 269 -4.17 27.22 19.01
N ALA A 270 -2.87 26.97 18.74
CA ALA A 270 -2.21 25.75 19.16
C ALA A 270 -2.15 25.58 20.69
N GLU A 271 -1.98 26.66 21.46
CA GLU A 271 -1.96 26.59 22.93
C GLU A 271 -3.32 26.12 23.49
N GLY A 272 -4.41 26.72 23.00
CA GLY A 272 -5.77 26.33 23.37
C GLY A 272 -6.09 24.89 22.98
N PHE A 273 -5.74 24.49 21.76
CA PHE A 273 -5.90 23.12 21.28
C PHE A 273 -5.15 22.11 22.16
N ILE A 274 -3.85 22.33 22.44
CA ILE A 274 -3.02 21.42 23.25
C ILE A 274 -3.58 21.30 24.67
N ARG A 275 -4.00 22.42 25.29
CA ARG A 275 -4.59 22.42 26.64
C ARG A 275 -5.85 21.55 26.70
N LEU A 276 -6.76 21.68 25.73
CA LEU A 276 -8.00 20.90 25.70
C LEU A 276 -7.76 19.44 25.30
N PHE A 277 -6.93 19.18 24.28
CA PHE A 277 -6.63 17.83 23.78
C PHE A 277 -5.90 16.97 24.82
N SER A 278 -4.96 17.56 25.57
CA SER A 278 -4.21 16.87 26.63
C SER A 278 -4.99 16.72 27.96
N LEU A 279 -6.14 17.37 28.12
CA LEU A 279 -6.86 17.48 29.39
C LEU A 279 -7.15 16.10 30.05
N PRO A 280 -7.61 15.06 29.33
CA PRO A 280 -7.85 13.75 29.93
C PRO A 280 -6.56 13.11 30.50
N SER A 281 -5.43 13.26 29.81
CA SER A 281 -4.13 12.78 30.26
C SER A 281 -3.64 13.54 31.49
N ARG A 282 -3.84 14.86 31.52
CA ARG A 282 -3.54 15.71 32.69
C ARG A 282 -4.37 15.31 33.91
N ILE A 283 -5.68 15.10 33.75
CA ILE A 283 -6.56 14.61 34.83
C ILE A 283 -6.10 13.24 35.34
N ARG A 284 -5.79 12.30 34.45
CA ARG A 284 -5.28 10.96 34.82
C ARG A 284 -4.01 11.04 35.66
N THR A 285 -3.08 11.96 35.35
CA THR A 285 -1.87 12.17 36.14
C THR A 285 -2.20 12.78 37.50
N LEU A 286 -3.01 13.84 37.56
CA LEU A 286 -3.40 14.50 38.81
C LEU A 286 -4.11 13.53 39.77
N ALA A 287 -5.02 12.69 39.26
CA ALA A 287 -5.70 11.66 40.06
C ALA A 287 -4.72 10.63 40.64
N LYS A 288 -3.67 10.25 39.89
CA LYS A 288 -2.62 9.33 40.38
C LYS A 288 -1.70 9.95 41.42
N THR A 289 -1.41 11.24 41.33
CA THR A 289 -0.50 11.94 42.25
C THR A 289 -1.22 12.57 43.45
N GLY A 290 -2.47 12.17 43.75
CA GLY A 290 -3.27 12.73 44.84
C GLY A 290 -3.74 14.17 44.63
N GLY A 291 -3.53 14.75 43.45
CA GLY A 291 -3.82 16.14 43.09
C GLY A 291 -5.27 16.40 42.69
N ALA A 292 -6.24 15.74 43.32
CA ALA A 292 -7.67 15.87 43.03
C ALA A 292 -8.40 16.65 44.14
N GLY A 293 -8.15 17.96 44.25
CA GLY A 293 -8.92 18.80 45.19
C GLY A 293 -8.22 20.03 45.76
N ALA A 294 -7.60 20.90 44.94
CA ALA A 294 -7.31 22.28 45.38
C ALA A 294 -8.60 23.11 45.38
N GLY A 295 -9.53 22.75 46.27
CA GLY A 295 -10.90 23.24 46.33
C GLY A 295 -11.50 23.09 47.73
N SER A 296 -10.70 23.36 48.77
CA SER A 296 -11.17 23.44 50.16
C SER A 296 -11.59 24.87 50.49
N SER A 297 -12.86 25.07 50.82
CA SER A 297 -13.39 26.32 51.36
C SER A 297 -12.81 26.64 52.74
N GLY A 298 -12.33 27.88 52.92
CA GLY A 298 -11.96 28.48 54.21
C GLY A 298 -11.86 30.00 54.02
N GLY A 299 -12.54 30.78 54.87
CA GLY A 299 -12.84 32.19 54.57
C GLY A 299 -12.22 33.23 55.51
N ALA A 300 -12.84 34.42 55.46
CA ALA A 300 -12.65 35.63 56.29
C ALA A 300 -11.61 36.68 55.84
N HIS A 301 -12.14 37.85 55.44
CA HIS A 301 -11.75 39.24 55.81
C HIS A 301 -10.30 39.73 55.59
N SER A 302 -10.02 40.99 55.20
CA SER A 302 -10.82 42.24 55.18
C SER A 302 -10.25 43.35 54.26
N SER A 303 -11.13 44.28 53.85
CA SER A 303 -10.94 45.74 53.70
C SER A 303 -9.76 46.36 52.90
N GLY A 304 -10.10 47.30 51.99
CA GLY A 304 -9.31 48.56 51.85
C GLY A 304 -9.34 49.26 50.47
N GLY A 305 -9.98 50.44 50.39
CA GLY A 305 -9.71 51.53 49.40
C GLY A 305 -9.98 51.23 47.91
N ALA A 306 -11.01 51.74 47.21
CA ALA A 306 -11.51 53.11 47.01
C ALA A 306 -10.78 53.94 45.92
N HIS A 307 -11.59 54.49 45.00
CA HIS A 307 -11.32 55.54 44.00
C HIS A 307 -10.46 55.21 42.75
N ALA A 308 -10.65 55.88 41.59
CA ALA A 308 -11.83 56.51 40.97
C ALA A 308 -11.49 57.04 39.56
N LYS A 309 -12.41 56.88 38.59
CA LYS A 309 -12.51 57.64 37.29
C LYS A 309 -11.29 57.53 36.35
N GLY A 310 -11.42 57.58 35.02
CA GLY A 310 -12.55 57.89 34.15
C GLY A 310 -12.12 58.95 33.12
N GLY A 311 -12.27 58.67 31.82
CA GLY A 311 -11.89 59.61 30.76
C GLY A 311 -11.86 58.99 29.38
N ALA A 312 -12.85 59.33 28.54
CA ALA A 312 -12.84 59.05 27.11
C ALA A 312 -12.52 60.35 26.35
N SER A 313 -11.84 60.24 25.21
CA SER A 313 -11.97 61.22 24.12
C SER A 313 -11.67 60.56 22.77
N ALA A 314 -12.23 61.13 21.71
CA ALA A 314 -12.06 60.71 20.32
C ALA A 314 -11.68 61.92 19.45
N SER A 315 -11.64 61.74 18.13
CA SER A 315 -11.15 62.66 17.08
C SER A 315 -9.63 62.65 16.88
N GLY A 316 -9.09 62.90 15.68
CA GLY A 316 -9.75 63.26 14.41
C GLY A 316 -8.83 63.03 13.19
N ALA A 317 -9.38 63.17 11.98
CA ALA A 317 -8.71 62.78 10.73
C ALA A 317 -7.73 63.84 10.16
N GLY A 318 -6.81 63.40 9.29
CA GLY A 318 -5.97 64.29 8.46
C GLY A 318 -5.33 63.55 7.27
N ARG A 319 -5.62 63.98 6.04
CA ARG A 319 -5.01 63.50 4.76
C ARG A 319 -3.98 64.52 4.24
N THR A 320 -2.95 64.05 3.54
CA THR A 320 -2.20 64.68 2.41
C THR A 320 -1.09 63.68 2.02
N THR A 321 -0.97 63.04 0.85
CA THR A 321 -0.79 63.43 -0.58
C THR A 321 0.65 63.76 -1.04
N GLY A 322 1.42 62.71 -1.37
CA GLY A 322 2.38 62.65 -2.51
C GLY A 322 3.82 63.23 -2.33
N PRO A 323 4.71 63.07 -3.34
CA PRO A 323 4.85 61.90 -4.23
C PRO A 323 6.32 61.51 -4.60
N SER A 324 6.45 60.43 -5.39
CA SER A 324 7.55 60.12 -6.34
C SER A 324 8.91 59.56 -5.84
N GLY A 325 9.53 58.71 -6.67
CA GLY A 325 10.98 58.42 -6.60
C GLY A 325 11.40 56.93 -6.59
N ALA A 326 11.21 56.18 -7.68
CA ALA A 326 11.89 54.90 -7.89
C ALA A 326 12.27 54.72 -9.38
N PRO A 327 13.55 54.56 -9.75
CA PRO A 327 13.98 54.35 -11.12
C PRO A 327 14.08 52.86 -11.50
N SER A 328 13.91 52.59 -12.79
CA SER A 328 14.09 51.28 -13.45
C SER A 328 15.43 51.17 -14.16
N ALA A 329 16.06 49.98 -14.13
CA ALA A 329 17.07 49.49 -15.08
C ALA A 329 17.03 47.94 -15.01
N SER A 330 16.85 47.11 -16.04
CA SER A 330 17.32 47.04 -17.44
C SER A 330 18.64 46.27 -17.64
N ASP A 331 18.52 45.12 -18.31
CA ASP A 331 19.44 44.44 -19.24
C ASP A 331 20.88 44.02 -18.85
N ALA A 332 21.15 42.70 -19.01
CA ALA A 332 22.35 42.08 -19.62
C ALA A 332 22.14 40.54 -19.69
N THR A 333 21.90 39.85 -20.81
CA THR A 333 22.72 39.53 -22.01
C THR A 333 23.86 38.53 -21.83
N GLY A 334 23.78 37.38 -22.52
CA GLY A 334 24.90 36.48 -22.89
C GLY A 334 25.29 35.40 -21.86
N ALA A 335 25.77 34.20 -22.25
CA ALA A 335 25.96 33.61 -23.58
C ALA A 335 26.07 32.05 -23.51
N GLU A 336 25.72 31.35 -24.60
CA GLU A 336 26.14 29.94 -24.82
C GLU A 336 27.62 29.86 -25.22
N PRO A 337 28.25 28.68 -25.10
CA PRO A 337 28.88 28.11 -26.30
C PRO A 337 28.60 26.61 -26.54
N LYS A 338 28.55 26.22 -27.82
CA LYS A 338 28.49 24.81 -28.30
C LYS A 338 29.92 24.24 -28.59
N PRO A 339 30.14 23.14 -29.35
CA PRO A 339 30.78 21.94 -28.78
C PRO A 339 32.15 21.58 -29.37
N GLY A 340 32.95 20.82 -28.60
CA GLY A 340 34.23 20.24 -29.05
C GLY A 340 34.07 18.88 -29.76
N ARG A 341 34.84 18.67 -30.84
CA ARG A 341 34.95 17.39 -31.58
C ARG A 341 35.98 16.44 -30.93
N GLY A 342 35.92 15.14 -31.29
CA GLY A 342 36.90 14.09 -30.91
C GLY A 342 38.28 14.25 -31.59
N PRO A 343 39.11 13.19 -31.77
CA PRO A 343 38.80 11.75 -31.95
C PRO A 343 39.36 10.89 -30.77
N ALA A 344 39.66 9.59 -30.81
CA ALA A 344 39.76 8.56 -31.87
C ALA A 344 39.54 7.11 -31.37
N THR A 345 39.50 6.15 -32.29
CA THR A 345 39.59 4.68 -32.06
C THR A 345 41.06 4.22 -32.07
N PRO A 346 41.38 3.02 -31.56
CA PRO A 346 41.70 1.94 -32.50
C PRO A 346 41.12 0.56 -32.11
N ALA A 347 41.11 -0.35 -33.09
CA ALA A 347 40.55 -1.70 -33.01
C ALA A 347 41.62 -2.77 -32.68
N SER A 348 41.19 -4.05 -32.67
CA SER A 348 41.92 -5.32 -32.45
C SER A 348 41.74 -5.92 -31.04
N ARG A 349 41.64 -7.26 -30.86
CA ARG A 349 41.56 -8.37 -31.83
C ARG A 349 40.85 -9.58 -31.18
N SER A 350 40.44 -10.52 -32.01
CA SER A 350 39.92 -11.85 -31.64
C SER A 350 40.88 -12.70 -30.82
N HIS A 351 40.34 -13.49 -29.89
CA HIS A 351 40.62 -14.93 -29.79
C HIS A 351 39.40 -15.67 -29.26
#